data_AF-A0A7J2SN81-F1
#
_entry.id   AF-A0A7J2SN81-F1
#
_cell.length_a   1.000
_cell.length_b   1.000
_cell.length_c   1.000
_cell.angle_alpha   90.00
_cell.angle_beta   90.00
_cell.angle_gamma   90.00
#
_symmetry.space_group_name_H-M   'P 1'
#
loop_
_entity.id
_entity.type
_entity.pdbx_description
1 polymer ?
#
loop_
_entity_poly.entity_id
_entity_poly.type
_entity_poly.pdbx_seq_one_letter_code
_entity_poly.pdbx_strand_id
1 'polypeptide(L)'
;MKEKILCAVLVATLMLSATAAVGAGETNSKPEQLVKTATISVSEPRVIEEGNYVVVELDEQTSFFMQTGKPVIPTVTKTFVFPAGTKILSVNVDRETGAYVLPKKIQPSPKPVVLSMENMGTEEEALPDETVYSSNNPYPA
;
A
#
# COMPACT_ATOMS: atom_id res chain seq x y z
N MET A 1 -70.78 -24.13 2.15
CA MET A 1 -70.19 -22.87 1.64
C MET A 1 -68.76 -22.62 2.11
N LYS A 2 -68.40 -22.96 3.35
CA LYS A 2 -67.07 -22.71 3.95
C LYS A 2 -65.92 -23.44 3.23
N GLU A 3 -66.11 -24.70 2.85
CA GLU A 3 -65.08 -25.50 2.18
C GLU A 3 -64.82 -25.10 0.72
N LYS A 4 -65.86 -24.64 0.02
CA LYS A 4 -65.74 -24.16 -1.37
C LYS A 4 -65.04 -22.80 -1.43
N ILE A 5 -65.25 -21.95 -0.42
CA ILE A 5 -64.56 -20.66 -0.27
C ILE A 5 -63.09 -20.89 0.10
N LEU A 6 -62.80 -21.87 0.96
CA LEU A 6 -61.43 -22.23 1.33
C LEU A 6 -60.62 -22.72 0.11
N CYS A 7 -61.19 -23.58 -0.72
CA CYS A 7 -60.54 -24.01 -1.97
C CYS A 7 -60.35 -22.86 -2.97
N ALA A 8 -61.33 -21.96 -3.08
CA ALA A 8 -61.22 -20.80 -3.98
C ALA A 8 -60.11 -19.83 -3.56
N VAL A 9 -59.92 -19.62 -2.25
CA VAL A 9 -58.84 -18.80 -1.69
C VAL A 9 -57.47 -19.45 -1.90
N LEU A 10 -57.36 -20.77 -1.74
CA LEU A 10 -56.12 -21.53 -1.95
C LEU A 10 -55.67 -21.55 -3.42
N VAL A 11 -56.59 -21.61 -4.37
CA VAL A 11 -56.27 -21.57 -5.81
C VAL A 11 -55.91 -20.16 -6.26
N ALA A 12 -56.54 -19.13 -5.68
CA ALA A 12 -56.23 -17.74 -5.97
C ALA A 12 -54.82 -17.34 -5.50
N THR A 13 -54.37 -17.80 -4.33
CA THR A 13 -53.01 -17.50 -3.84
C THR A 13 -51.92 -18.23 -4.61
N LEU A 14 -52.21 -19.41 -5.18
CA LEU A 14 -51.26 -20.17 -5.99
C LEU A 14 -50.99 -19.51 -7.36
N MET A 15 -51.97 -18.77 -7.92
CA MET A 15 -51.83 -18.08 -9.20
C MET A 15 -51.02 -16.78 -9.10
N LEU A 16 -50.81 -16.22 -7.90
CA LEU A 16 -50.09 -14.97 -7.70
C LEU A 16 -48.55 -15.13 -7.59
N SER A 17 -48.02 -16.35 -7.47
CA SER A 17 -46.58 -16.58 -7.31
C SER A 17 -45.80 -16.73 -8.63
N ALA A 18 -46.47 -16.67 -9.78
CA ALA A 18 -45.84 -16.86 -11.09
C ALA A 18 -45.37 -15.53 -11.71
N THR A 19 -44.44 -14.82 -11.07
CA THR A 19 -43.57 -13.85 -11.77
C THR A 19 -42.17 -13.86 -11.18
N ALA A 20 -41.30 -14.73 -11.71
CA ALA A 20 -39.87 -14.54 -11.59
C ALA A 20 -39.18 -15.02 -12.89
N ALA A 21 -38.31 -14.16 -13.40
CA ALA A 21 -37.37 -14.36 -14.50
C ALA A 21 -37.92 -14.24 -15.95
N VAL A 22 -38.29 -13.02 -16.33
CA VAL A 22 -37.89 -12.44 -17.63
C VAL A 22 -36.73 -11.51 -17.26
N GLY A 23 -35.50 -11.64 -17.74
CA GLY A 23 -35.03 -11.97 -19.07
C GLY A 23 -34.07 -10.85 -19.44
N ALA A 24 -32.76 -11.16 -19.44
CA ALA A 24 -31.65 -10.38 -20.00
C ALA A 24 -31.86 -8.85 -20.11
N GLY A 25 -31.58 -8.12 -19.03
CA GLY A 25 -31.15 -6.74 -19.18
C GLY A 25 -29.74 -6.77 -19.76
N GLU A 26 -29.57 -6.44 -21.03
CA GLU A 26 -28.30 -5.97 -21.57
C GLU A 26 -27.92 -4.70 -20.80
N THR A 27 -27.21 -4.88 -19.69
CA THR A 27 -26.55 -3.76 -19.06
C THR A 27 -25.44 -3.37 -20.02
N ASN A 28 -25.57 -2.21 -20.64
CA ASN A 28 -24.46 -1.44 -21.20
C ASN A 28 -23.51 -1.02 -20.05
N SER A 29 -23.04 -1.99 -19.27
CA SER A 29 -21.97 -1.83 -18.31
C SER A 29 -20.73 -1.60 -19.14
N LYS A 30 -20.31 -0.32 -19.22
CA LYS A 30 -18.90 0.05 -19.40
C LYS A 30 -18.06 -1.02 -18.68
N PRO A 31 -16.99 -1.56 -19.29
CA PRO A 31 -16.17 -2.58 -18.65
C PRO A 31 -15.87 -2.09 -17.23
N GLU A 32 -16.38 -2.82 -16.25
CA GLU A 32 -16.30 -2.45 -14.86
C GLU A 32 -14.81 -2.39 -14.53
N GLN A 33 -14.27 -1.19 -14.37
CA GLN A 33 -12.87 -1.01 -14.07
C GLN A 33 -12.65 -1.58 -12.66
N LEU A 34 -12.00 -2.74 -12.58
CA LEU A 34 -11.68 -3.40 -11.33
C LEU A 34 -10.71 -2.50 -10.53
N VAL A 35 -11.23 -1.79 -9.53
CA VAL A 35 -10.44 -0.97 -8.61
C VAL A 35 -10.16 -1.79 -7.36
N LYS A 36 -8.87 -1.94 -7.01
CA LYS A 36 -8.45 -2.55 -5.76
C LYS A 36 -7.94 -1.46 -4.82
N THR A 37 -8.64 -1.27 -3.71
CA THR A 37 -8.26 -0.29 -2.68
C THR A 37 -7.56 -0.99 -1.51
N ALA A 38 -6.55 -0.34 -0.96
CA ALA A 38 -5.89 -0.76 0.26
C ALA A 38 -5.49 0.46 1.08
N THR A 39 -5.68 0.35 2.39
CA THR A 39 -5.18 1.33 3.36
C THR A 39 -3.92 0.78 4.01
N ILE A 40 -2.95 1.66 4.24
CA ILE A 40 -1.75 1.39 5.01
C ILE A 40 -1.75 2.42 6.14
N SER A 41 -1.79 1.93 7.39
CA SER A 41 -1.62 2.75 8.58
C SER A 41 -0.16 2.61 9.02
N VAL A 42 0.45 3.72 9.43
CA VAL A 42 1.83 3.77 9.92
C VAL A 42 1.83 4.39 11.31
N SER A 43 2.67 3.87 12.19
CA SER A 43 2.87 4.44 13.52
C SER A 43 3.68 5.74 13.46
N GLU A 44 3.79 6.44 14.60
CA GLU A 44 4.71 7.57 14.70
C GLU A 44 6.16 7.08 14.56
N PRO A 45 7.02 7.79 13.78
CA PRO A 45 8.39 7.37 13.58
C PRO A 45 9.20 7.45 14.87
N ARG A 46 9.99 6.42 15.13
CA ARG A 46 11.00 6.44 16.19
C ARG A 46 12.29 7.04 15.63
N VAL A 47 12.83 8.03 16.34
CA VAL A 47 14.09 8.69 15.99
C VAL A 47 15.14 8.26 17.00
N ILE A 48 16.14 7.52 16.53
CA ILE A 48 17.23 6.97 17.34
C ILE A 48 18.50 7.75 17.00
N GLU A 49 19.20 8.27 18.00
CA GLU A 49 20.48 8.93 17.78
C GLU A 49 21.62 7.91 17.71
N GLU A 50 22.35 7.89 16.60
CA GLU A 50 23.52 7.04 16.41
C GLU A 50 24.70 7.88 15.91
N GLY A 51 25.68 8.08 16.80
CA GLY A 51 26.84 8.93 16.53
C GLY A 51 26.44 10.35 16.08
N ASN A 52 26.86 10.73 14.87
CA ASN A 52 26.62 12.05 14.29
C ASN A 52 25.30 12.16 13.52
N TYR A 53 24.54 11.08 13.42
CA TYR A 53 23.31 11.00 12.63
C TYR A 53 22.12 10.54 13.48
N VAL A 54 20.95 10.53 12.85
CA VAL A 54 19.78 9.80 13.35
C VAL A 54 19.42 8.66 12.42
N VAL A 55 18.89 7.60 13.01
CA VAL A 55 18.19 6.51 12.32
C VAL A 55 16.70 6.71 12.57
N VAL A 56 15.91 6.61 11.51
CA VAL A 56 14.45 6.72 11.58
C VAL A 56 13.85 5.35 11.33
N GLU A 57 13.02 4.88 12.26
CA GLU A 57 12.34 3.59 12.17
C GLU A 57 10.81 3.74 12.24
N LEU A 58 10.12 2.82 11.60
CA LEU A 58 8.68 2.61 11.76
C LEU A 58 8.41 1.18 12.22
N ASP A 59 7.37 0.98 13.04
CA ASP A 59 7.02 -0.37 13.50
C ASP A 59 6.60 -1.28 12.35
N GLU A 60 5.93 -0.72 11.34
CA GLU A 60 5.45 -1.44 10.17
C GLU A 60 6.48 -1.54 9.04
N GLN A 61 7.71 -1.05 9.24
CA GLN A 61 8.72 -1.05 8.19
C GLN A 61 9.04 -2.47 7.73
N THR A 62 9.09 -2.65 6.42
CA THR A 62 9.42 -3.95 5.79
C THR A 62 10.82 -3.96 5.21
N SER A 63 11.40 -2.79 4.98
CA SER A 63 12.70 -2.58 4.34
C SER A 63 13.12 -1.12 4.52
N PHE A 64 14.31 -0.79 4.02
CA PHE A 64 14.79 0.58 3.89
C PHE A 64 14.98 0.94 2.41
N PHE A 65 14.57 2.14 2.04
CA PHE A 65 14.97 2.77 0.79
C PHE A 65 16.39 3.30 0.94
N MET A 66 17.30 2.70 0.17
CA MET A 66 18.74 2.89 0.29
C MET A 66 19.34 3.22 -1.07
N GLN A 67 20.06 4.33 -1.13
CA GLN A 67 20.93 4.69 -2.24
C GLN A 67 22.21 5.23 -1.63
N THR A 68 23.36 4.67 -2.00
CA THR A 68 24.67 5.00 -1.40
C THR A 68 24.88 6.51 -1.26
N GLY A 69 25.28 6.94 -0.06
CA GLY A 69 25.53 8.34 0.28
C GLY A 69 24.26 9.17 0.52
N LYS A 70 23.05 8.65 0.25
CA LYS A 70 21.78 9.36 0.47
C LYS A 70 21.08 8.90 1.74
N PRO A 71 20.11 9.66 2.29
CA PRO A 71 19.42 9.28 3.52
C PRO A 71 18.80 7.87 3.46
N VAL A 72 18.97 7.09 4.52
CA VAL A 72 18.27 5.82 4.72
C VAL A 72 16.83 6.11 5.17
N ILE A 73 15.84 5.71 4.37
CA ILE A 73 14.41 6.00 4.64
C ILE A 73 13.64 4.70 4.91
N PRO A 74 12.93 4.56 6.04
CA PRO A 74 12.13 3.36 6.31
C PRO A 74 10.97 3.23 5.30
N THR A 75 10.69 2.02 4.84
CA THR A 75 9.68 1.76 3.80
C THR A 75 8.75 0.59 4.15
N VAL A 76 7.45 0.81 3.97
CA VAL A 76 6.40 -0.21 4.10
C VAL A 76 5.98 -0.69 2.72
N THR A 77 6.19 -1.97 2.42
CA THR A 77 5.88 -2.57 1.12
C THR A 77 4.71 -3.53 1.24
N LYS A 78 3.71 -3.37 0.37
CA LYS A 78 2.54 -4.28 0.28
C LYS A 78 2.45 -4.88 -1.12
N THR A 79 2.50 -6.21 -1.18
CA THR A 79 2.43 -6.96 -2.44
C THR A 79 0.99 -7.31 -2.79
N PHE A 80 0.59 -7.00 -4.02
CA PHE A 80 -0.71 -7.36 -4.58
C PHE A 80 -0.53 -8.38 -5.70
N VAL A 81 -1.24 -9.51 -5.60
CA VAL A 81 -1.24 -10.55 -6.62
C VAL A 81 -2.49 -10.40 -7.49
N PHE A 82 -2.28 -10.48 -8.82
CA PHE A 82 -3.34 -10.39 -9.83
C PHE A 82 -3.26 -11.56 -10.80
N PRO A 83 -4.39 -12.00 -11.40
CA PRO A 83 -4.36 -13.03 -12.44
C PRO A 83 -3.50 -12.63 -13.64
N ALA A 84 -2.93 -13.63 -14.30
CA ALA A 84 -2.18 -13.44 -15.54
C ALA A 84 -3.03 -12.70 -16.60
N GLY A 85 -2.41 -11.75 -17.31
CA GLY A 85 -3.08 -10.91 -18.30
C GLY A 85 -3.69 -9.62 -17.74
N THR A 86 -3.67 -9.42 -16.41
CA THR A 86 -4.08 -8.15 -15.79
C THR A 86 -3.12 -7.02 -16.17
N LYS A 87 -3.65 -5.87 -16.57
CA LYS A 87 -2.88 -4.63 -16.79
C LYS A 87 -3.25 -3.60 -15.73
N ILE A 88 -2.26 -3.07 -15.02
CA ILE A 88 -2.45 -1.97 -14.07
C ILE A 88 -2.41 -0.66 -14.86
N LEU A 89 -3.56 0.02 -14.95
CA LEU A 89 -3.68 1.26 -15.71
C LEU A 89 -3.19 2.48 -14.92
N SER A 90 -3.41 2.48 -13.60
CA SER A 90 -3.07 3.59 -12.73
C SER A 90 -2.95 3.13 -11.28
N VAL A 91 -2.11 3.82 -10.51
CA VAL A 91 -2.03 3.72 -9.05
C VAL A 91 -2.24 5.13 -8.52
N ASN A 92 -3.28 5.31 -7.71
CA ASN A 92 -3.58 6.58 -7.06
C ASN A 92 -3.34 6.42 -5.56
N VAL A 93 -2.68 7.40 -4.95
CA VAL A 93 -2.31 7.37 -3.53
C VAL A 93 -2.82 8.66 -2.90
N ASP A 94 -3.78 8.51 -1.99
CA ASP A 94 -4.18 9.56 -1.06
C ASP A 94 -3.40 9.36 0.25
N ARG A 95 -2.79 10.42 0.75
CA ARG A 95 -1.92 10.36 1.94
C ARG A 95 -2.13 11.55 2.86
N GLU A 96 -2.00 11.29 4.15
CA GLU A 96 -1.82 12.32 5.15
C GLU A 96 -0.32 12.59 5.33
N THR A 97 0.04 13.82 5.66
CA THR A 97 1.44 14.24 5.82
C THR A 97 1.65 14.87 7.19
N GLY A 98 2.68 14.42 7.91
CA GLY A 98 3.18 15.02 9.14
C GLY A 98 4.61 15.52 8.97
N ALA A 99 5.04 16.45 9.82
CA ALA A 99 6.41 16.97 9.86
C ALA A 99 7.00 16.83 11.26
N TYR A 100 8.24 16.35 11.32
CA TYR A 100 8.99 16.14 12.56
C TYR A 100 10.32 16.89 12.47
N VAL A 101 10.69 17.58 13.55
CA VAL A 101 12.00 18.25 13.65
C VAL A 101 13.00 17.23 14.18
N LEU A 102 14.07 16.99 13.41
CA LEU A 102 15.13 16.06 13.78
C LEU A 102 16.31 16.80 14.43
N PRO A 103 16.95 16.22 15.45
CA PRO A 103 18.10 16.84 16.12
C PRO A 103 19.38 16.79 15.27
N LYS A 104 19.52 15.78 14.40
CA LYS A 104 20.65 15.59 13.48
C LYS A 104 20.14 15.14 12.10
N LYS A 105 21.02 15.14 11.11
CA LYS A 105 20.74 14.61 9.76
C LYS A 105 20.52 13.10 9.83
N ILE A 106 19.67 12.57 8.94
CA ILE A 106 19.47 11.12 8.79
C ILE A 106 20.76 10.48 8.27
N GLN A 107 21.10 9.28 8.74
CA GLN A 107 22.31 8.57 8.34
C GLN A 107 22.39 8.33 6.83
N PRO A 108 23.57 8.54 6.20
CA PRO A 108 23.78 8.19 4.79
C PRO A 108 23.84 6.67 4.61
N SER A 109 23.25 6.20 3.52
CA SER A 109 23.24 4.79 3.17
C SER A 109 24.65 4.30 2.82
N PRO A 110 25.11 3.16 3.36
CA PRO A 110 26.44 2.62 3.09
C PRO A 110 26.61 2.20 1.62
N LYS A 111 27.86 1.92 1.24
CA LYS A 111 28.16 1.28 -0.04
C LYS A 111 27.83 -0.21 0.04
N PRO A 112 27.34 -0.83 -1.04
CA PRO A 112 27.25 -2.28 -1.12
C PRO A 112 28.64 -2.90 -0.94
N VAL A 113 28.75 -3.91 -0.08
CA VAL A 113 29.99 -4.64 0.16
C VAL A 113 29.87 -6.04 -0.43
N VAL A 114 30.92 -6.53 -1.09
CA VAL A 114 30.97 -7.90 -1.58
C VAL A 114 31.11 -8.85 -0.40
N LEU A 115 30.17 -9.77 -0.26
CA LEU A 115 30.20 -10.83 0.75
C LEU A 115 31.37 -11.78 0.48
N SER A 116 32.52 -11.48 1.07
CA SER A 116 33.76 -12.25 0.98
C SER A 116 34.48 -12.22 2.33
N MET A 117 35.31 -13.22 2.60
CA MET A 117 36.00 -13.34 3.89
C MET A 117 36.95 -12.17 4.16
N GLU A 118 37.49 -11.57 3.09
CA GLU A 118 38.40 -10.41 3.13
C GLU A 118 37.70 -9.10 3.51
N ASN A 119 36.40 -8.98 3.20
CA ASN A 119 35.60 -7.79 3.48
C ASN A 119 34.74 -7.94 4.75
N MET A 120 34.95 -9.00 5.53
CA MET A 120 34.17 -9.29 6.73
C MET A 120 34.56 -8.31 7.85
N GLY A 121 33.66 -7.38 8.18
CA GLY A 121 33.89 -6.34 9.20
C GLY A 121 34.42 -5.00 8.64
N THR A 122 34.51 -4.86 7.31
CA THR A 122 34.85 -3.58 6.67
C THR A 122 33.57 -2.83 6.32
N GLU A 123 33.06 -2.03 7.27
CA GLU A 123 31.99 -1.08 7.01
C GLU A 123 32.61 0.22 6.49
N GLU A 124 32.61 0.41 5.17
CA GLU A 124 33.03 1.69 4.61
C GLU A 124 31.85 2.67 4.69
N GLU A 125 31.91 3.61 5.64
CA GLU A 125 30.93 4.69 5.71
C GLU A 125 30.92 5.46 4.40
N ALA A 126 29.75 5.54 3.77
CA ALA A 126 29.58 6.34 2.57
C ALA A 126 29.56 7.83 2.94
N LEU A 127 30.30 8.65 2.20
CA LEU A 127 30.21 10.10 2.32
C LEU A 127 28.78 10.56 1.96
N PRO A 128 28.18 11.49 2.74
CA PRO A 128 26.91 12.10 2.39
C PRO A 128 26.94 12.73 1.00
N ASP A 129 25.90 12.46 0.20
CA ASP A 129 25.67 13.10 -1.09
C ASP A 129 25.16 14.53 -0.83
N GLU A 130 26.06 15.50 -0.91
CA GLU A 130 25.73 16.90 -0.65
C GLU A 130 24.66 17.47 -1.57
N THR A 131 24.45 16.89 -2.77
CA THR A 131 23.37 17.34 -3.66
C THR A 131 21.98 17.04 -3.08
N VAL A 132 21.88 16.02 -2.22
CA VAL A 132 20.67 15.65 -1.49
C VAL A 132 20.64 16.32 -0.12
N TYR A 133 21.74 16.25 0.64
CA TYR A 133 21.79 16.75 2.03
C TYR A 133 21.82 18.26 2.18
N SER A 134 22.12 19.01 1.11
CA SER A 134 22.02 20.46 1.07
C SER A 134 20.74 20.95 0.36
N SER A 135 19.87 20.04 -0.08
CA SER A 135 18.60 20.35 -0.74
C SER A 135 17.50 20.64 0.27
N ASN A 136 16.57 21.53 -0.11
CA ASN A 136 15.33 21.77 0.63
C ASN A 136 14.14 20.94 0.10
N ASN A 137 14.36 20.08 -0.91
CA ASN A 137 13.32 19.22 -1.44
C ASN A 137 13.17 17.95 -0.59
N PRO A 138 11.94 17.40 -0.46
CA PRO A 138 11.73 16.09 0.14
C PRO A 138 12.54 15.01 -0.58
N TYR A 139 13.00 14.02 0.18
CA TYR A 139 13.66 12.82 -0.34
C TYR A 139 12.97 11.56 0.22
N PRO A 140 12.76 10.52 -0.60
CA PRO A 140 12.90 10.51 -2.06
C PRO A 140 11.88 11.47 -2.72
N ALA A 141 12.25 11.99 -3.89
CA ALA A 141 11.39 12.85 -4.71
C ALA A 141 10.50 12.02 -5.64
#